data_AF-A0A947LBU4-F1
#
_entry.id   AF-A0A947LBU4-F1
#
_cell.length_a   1.000
_cell.length_b   1.000
_cell.length_c   1.000
_cell.angle_alpha   90.00
_cell.angle_beta   90.00
_cell.angle_gamma   90.00
#
_symmetry.space_group_name_H-M   'P 1'
#
loop_
_entity.id
_entity.type
_entity.pdbx_description
1 polymer ?
#
loop_
_entity_poly.entity_id
_entity_poly.type
_entity_poly.pdbx_seq_one_letter_code
_entity_poly.pdbx_strand_id
1 'polypeptide(L)'
;MSRPHQSLQAGKVLPSGRVSRVDQLKAQPRKPGEASFFYNDHHFQYDAVKVLPGEYYVSSEDLVVMTVLGSCISACIWDGKVRAGGMNHFMLPDGDNADGFGRYGSYAMELLINEMLKLGARRESMQAKIFGGAQVMAGFTTMNVGERNTKFVLDYLQTERIPVVSQDVLDIHPRKVCFFPVTGKALVKRLAHSHPETLAVEERRGNAAVVAKSTSGGSVDLF
;
A
#
# COMPACT_ATOMS: atom_id res chain seq x y z
N MET A 1 11.34 9.51 -37.88
CA MET A 1 11.27 10.16 -36.54
C MET A 1 11.70 9.13 -35.51
N SER A 2 12.95 9.23 -35.07
CA SER A 2 13.62 8.24 -34.23
C SER A 2 13.26 8.42 -32.76
N ARG A 3 12.84 7.32 -32.09
CA ARG A 3 12.61 7.31 -30.65
C ARG A 3 13.95 7.44 -29.90
N PRO A 4 14.04 8.20 -28.80
CA PRO A 4 15.26 8.24 -28.01
C PRO A 4 15.44 6.91 -27.28
N HIS A 5 16.61 6.30 -27.45
CA HIS A 5 17.09 5.20 -26.62
C HIS A 5 17.21 5.70 -25.17
N GLN A 6 16.37 5.18 -24.27
CA GLN A 6 16.66 5.25 -22.84
C GLN A 6 17.88 4.37 -22.57
N SER A 7 18.99 5.00 -22.22
CA SER A 7 20.18 4.32 -21.74
C SER A 7 19.84 3.63 -20.42
N LEU A 8 19.86 2.30 -20.44
CA LEU A 8 19.89 1.47 -19.23
C LEU A 8 21.11 1.89 -18.40
N GLN A 9 20.90 2.48 -17.23
CA GLN A 9 21.97 2.72 -16.28
C GLN A 9 22.51 1.36 -15.83
N ALA A 10 23.78 1.09 -16.11
CA ALA A 10 24.48 -0.07 -15.60
C ALA A 10 24.47 -0.04 -14.06
N GLY A 11 24.02 -1.13 -13.42
CA GLY A 11 23.92 -1.23 -11.97
C GLY A 11 25.24 -0.94 -11.25
N LYS A 12 25.17 -0.37 -10.06
CA LYS A 12 26.33 -0.03 -9.24
C LYS A 12 26.99 -1.32 -8.75
N VAL A 13 28.17 -1.59 -9.27
CA VAL A 13 29.00 -2.73 -8.84
C VAL A 13 29.56 -2.42 -7.46
N LEU A 14 29.22 -3.24 -6.46
CA LEU A 14 29.76 -3.15 -5.12
C LEU A 14 31.27 -3.47 -5.13
N PRO A 15 32.05 -3.05 -4.12
CA PRO A 15 33.49 -3.33 -4.04
C PRO A 15 33.86 -4.82 -4.16
N SER A 16 32.91 -5.71 -3.91
CA SER A 16 33.03 -7.17 -4.04
C SER A 16 32.74 -7.70 -5.46
N GLY A 17 32.55 -6.84 -6.47
CA GLY A 17 32.19 -7.24 -7.84
C GLY A 17 30.73 -7.70 -8.02
N ARG A 18 29.89 -7.59 -6.98
CA ARG A 18 28.46 -7.96 -7.04
C ARG A 18 27.60 -6.74 -7.37
N VAL A 19 26.66 -6.89 -8.29
CA VAL A 19 25.63 -5.87 -8.56
C VAL A 19 24.72 -5.75 -7.32
N SER A 20 24.43 -4.53 -6.88
CA SER A 20 23.47 -4.29 -5.80
C SER A 20 22.13 -5.00 -6.08
N ARG A 21 21.54 -5.66 -5.08
CA ARG A 21 20.24 -6.36 -5.24
C ARG A 21 19.14 -5.40 -5.71
N VAL A 22 19.15 -4.16 -5.22
CA VAL A 22 18.25 -3.09 -5.70
C VAL A 22 18.41 -2.83 -7.19
N ASP A 23 19.63 -2.85 -7.73
CA ASP A 23 19.86 -2.62 -9.15
C ASP A 23 19.42 -3.82 -10.00
N GLN A 24 19.53 -5.03 -9.47
CA GLN A 24 18.94 -6.22 -10.10
C GLN A 24 17.42 -6.12 -10.15
N LEU A 25 16.78 -5.71 -9.04
CA LEU A 25 15.33 -5.50 -8.98
C LEU A 25 14.89 -4.43 -9.98
N LYS A 26 15.63 -3.33 -10.12
CA LYS A 26 15.34 -2.27 -11.10
C LYS A 26 15.47 -2.73 -12.56
N ALA A 27 16.36 -3.68 -12.84
CA ALA A 27 16.63 -4.14 -14.20
C ALA A 27 15.61 -5.15 -14.74
N GLN A 28 14.84 -5.83 -13.88
CA GLN A 28 13.89 -6.85 -14.37
C GLN A 28 12.66 -6.18 -15.02
N PRO A 29 12.13 -6.77 -16.10
CA PRO A 29 10.96 -6.23 -16.81
C PRO A 29 9.74 -6.17 -15.89
N ARG A 30 8.90 -5.14 -16.08
CA ARG A 30 7.69 -4.92 -15.27
C ARG A 30 6.44 -5.25 -16.05
N LYS A 31 5.44 -5.79 -15.35
CA LYS A 31 4.06 -5.90 -15.86
C LYS A 31 3.36 -4.54 -15.74
N PRO A 32 2.30 -4.28 -16.54
CA PRO A 32 1.49 -3.09 -16.37
C PRO A 32 0.96 -2.95 -14.93
N GLY A 33 1.12 -1.78 -14.33
CA GLY A 33 0.72 -1.49 -12.95
C GLY A 33 1.66 -2.04 -11.87
N GLU A 34 2.72 -2.77 -12.22
CA GLU A 34 3.68 -3.28 -11.23
C GLU A 34 4.65 -2.17 -10.79
N ALA A 35 4.80 -2.00 -9.47
CA ALA A 35 5.66 -0.99 -8.89
C ALA A 35 7.13 -1.17 -9.32
N SER A 36 7.81 -0.04 -9.56
CA SER A 36 9.17 -0.02 -10.10
C SER A 36 10.16 0.82 -9.27
N PHE A 37 9.67 1.52 -8.23
CA PHE A 37 10.51 2.39 -7.41
C PHE A 37 11.19 1.62 -6.27
N PHE A 38 12.33 1.00 -6.58
CA PHE A 38 13.15 0.26 -5.62
C PHE A 38 14.24 1.12 -5.00
N TYR A 39 14.49 0.92 -3.70
CA TYR A 39 15.54 1.60 -2.94
C TYR A 39 15.99 0.75 -1.74
N ASN A 40 17.14 1.08 -1.16
CA ASN A 40 17.57 0.50 0.09
C ASN A 40 16.99 1.33 1.24
N ASP A 41 16.19 0.72 2.11
CA ASP A 41 15.63 1.38 3.28
C ASP A 41 16.56 1.18 4.48
N HIS A 42 17.25 2.24 4.89
CA HIS A 42 18.19 2.20 6.01
C HIS A 42 17.53 2.01 7.38
N HIS A 43 16.22 2.26 7.52
CA HIS A 43 15.53 2.08 8.79
C HIS A 43 15.26 0.61 9.06
N PHE A 44 14.81 -0.13 8.04
CA PHE A 44 14.58 -1.56 8.16
C PHE A 44 15.81 -2.40 7.84
N GLN A 45 16.80 -1.84 7.12
CA GLN A 45 17.93 -2.59 6.54
C GLN A 45 17.46 -3.63 5.51
N TYR A 46 16.37 -3.31 4.80
CA TYR A 46 15.77 -4.13 3.74
C TYR A 46 15.86 -3.42 2.40
N ASP A 47 15.88 -4.20 1.33
CA ASP A 47 15.45 -3.70 0.03
C ASP A 47 13.96 -3.36 0.10
N ALA A 48 13.57 -2.24 -0.48
CA ALA A 48 12.21 -1.76 -0.43
C ALA A 48 11.71 -1.38 -1.82
N VAL A 49 10.41 -1.54 -2.02
CA VAL A 49 9.69 -1.03 -3.19
C VAL A 49 8.58 -0.11 -2.73
N LYS A 50 8.45 1.06 -3.37
CA LYS A 50 7.33 1.96 -3.11
C LYS A 50 6.22 1.69 -4.13
N VAL A 51 5.03 1.42 -3.63
CA VAL A 51 3.79 1.28 -4.43
C VAL A 51 3.10 2.64 -4.46
N LEU A 52 3.05 3.24 -5.65
CA LEU A 52 2.40 4.52 -5.91
C LEU A 52 0.90 4.31 -6.25
N PRO A 53 0.08 5.37 -6.23
CA PRO A 53 -1.32 5.24 -6.61
C PRO A 53 -1.48 4.66 -8.02
N GLY A 54 -2.30 3.62 -8.14
CA GLY A 54 -2.47 2.86 -9.37
C GLY A 54 -1.54 1.65 -9.52
N GLU A 55 -0.62 1.42 -8.57
CA GLU A 55 0.34 0.33 -8.63
C GLU A 55 -0.01 -0.83 -7.69
N TYR A 56 0.61 -1.97 -7.96
CA TYR A 56 0.66 -3.13 -7.07
C TYR A 56 2.06 -3.74 -7.08
N TYR A 57 2.34 -4.59 -6.09
CA TYR A 57 3.54 -5.41 -6.08
C TYR A 57 3.30 -6.72 -5.35
N VAL A 58 3.78 -7.83 -5.90
CA VAL A 58 3.68 -9.18 -5.31
C VAL A 58 5.07 -9.80 -5.26
N SER A 59 5.40 -10.45 -4.15
CA SER A 59 6.69 -11.12 -4.00
C SER A 59 6.64 -12.27 -2.99
N SER A 60 7.56 -13.22 -3.18
CA SER A 60 7.92 -14.24 -2.21
C SER A 60 9.35 -14.05 -1.68
N GLU A 61 9.94 -12.88 -1.92
CA GLU A 61 11.30 -12.54 -1.51
C GLU A 61 11.33 -11.62 -0.28
N ASP A 62 12.47 -11.64 0.42
CA ASP A 62 12.68 -10.84 1.61
C ASP A 62 12.99 -9.38 1.24
N LEU A 63 11.93 -8.57 1.19
CA LEU A 63 11.92 -7.13 0.93
C LEU A 63 10.70 -6.49 1.60
N VAL A 64 10.67 -5.15 1.65
CA VAL A 64 9.53 -4.40 2.21
C VAL A 64 8.77 -3.65 1.11
N VAL A 65 7.46 -3.86 1.05
CA VAL A 65 6.56 -3.11 0.16
C VAL A 65 5.99 -1.94 0.95
N MET A 66 6.12 -0.72 0.44
CA MET A 66 5.73 0.50 1.18
C MET A 66 4.78 1.39 0.39
N THR A 67 3.85 2.03 1.10
CA THR A 67 2.98 3.07 0.53
C THR A 67 2.62 4.13 1.57
N VAL A 68 2.10 5.27 1.11
CA VAL A 68 1.49 6.31 1.95
C VAL A 68 0.08 6.54 1.45
N LEU A 69 -0.89 6.53 2.36
CA LEU A 69 -2.31 6.54 2.07
C LEU A 69 -3.00 7.74 2.74
N GLY A 70 -3.79 8.46 1.96
CA GLY A 70 -4.83 9.38 2.44
C GLY A 70 -6.19 8.69 2.34
N SER A 71 -7.11 9.25 1.53
CA SER A 71 -8.41 8.64 1.20
C SER A 71 -8.33 7.35 0.37
N CYS A 72 -7.18 7.08 -0.24
CA CYS A 72 -6.89 5.87 -0.99
C CYS A 72 -6.83 4.65 -0.06
N ILE A 73 -6.99 3.45 -0.62
CA ILE A 73 -6.91 2.19 0.12
C ILE A 73 -5.79 1.31 -0.44
N SER A 74 -5.18 0.55 0.47
CA SER A 74 -4.30 -0.54 0.15
C SER A 74 -4.83 -1.84 0.76
N ALA A 75 -4.93 -2.88 -0.06
CA ALA A 75 -5.07 -4.25 0.40
C ALA A 75 -3.71 -4.94 0.39
N CYS A 76 -3.33 -5.51 1.53
CA CYS A 76 -2.20 -6.42 1.68
C CYS A 76 -2.73 -7.84 1.74
N ILE A 77 -2.45 -8.67 0.74
CA ILE A 77 -2.88 -10.08 0.69
C ILE A 77 -1.66 -10.96 0.93
N TRP A 78 -1.83 -11.99 1.76
CA TRP A 78 -0.78 -12.92 2.11
C TRP A 78 -1.30 -14.36 2.11
N ASP A 79 -0.47 -15.29 1.64
CA ASP A 79 -0.71 -16.73 1.80
C ASP A 79 0.50 -17.36 2.51
N GLY A 80 0.27 -17.82 3.74
CA GLY A 80 1.31 -18.39 4.58
C GLY A 80 1.82 -19.76 4.13
N LYS A 81 1.08 -20.49 3.29
CA LYS A 81 1.54 -21.80 2.79
C LYS A 81 2.65 -21.65 1.77
N VAL A 82 2.53 -20.65 0.88
CA VAL A 82 3.54 -20.35 -0.15
C VAL A 82 4.52 -19.26 0.28
N ARG A 83 4.29 -18.63 1.45
CA ARG A 83 5.11 -17.53 1.98
C ARG A 83 5.27 -16.39 0.95
N ALA A 84 4.16 -16.05 0.32
CA ALA A 84 4.09 -14.97 -0.65
C ALA A 84 3.01 -13.97 -0.25
N GLY A 85 3.23 -12.72 -0.63
CA GLY A 85 2.29 -11.65 -0.36
C GLY A 85 2.40 -10.53 -1.38
N GLY A 86 1.41 -9.66 -1.38
CA GLY A 86 1.46 -8.45 -2.17
C GLY A 86 0.60 -7.35 -1.61
N MET A 87 0.82 -6.15 -2.12
CA MET A 87 0.13 -4.94 -1.73
C MET A 87 -0.23 -4.12 -2.96
N ASN A 88 -1.44 -3.57 -3.00
CA ASN A 88 -1.87 -2.61 -4.03
C ASN A 88 -2.08 -1.20 -3.45
N HIS A 89 -2.36 -0.23 -4.31
CA HIS A 89 -2.75 1.12 -3.92
C HIS A 89 -3.77 1.68 -4.92
N PHE A 90 -5.06 1.59 -4.60
CA PHE A 90 -6.13 2.10 -5.47
C PHE A 90 -6.77 3.37 -4.89
N MET A 91 -7.32 4.20 -5.78
CA MET A 91 -7.83 5.53 -5.43
C MET A 91 -9.35 5.59 -5.41
N LEU A 92 -10.02 4.78 -6.23
CA LEU A 92 -11.47 4.81 -6.42
C LEU A 92 -12.04 3.38 -6.49
N PRO A 93 -13.32 3.16 -6.15
CA PRO A 93 -13.93 1.82 -6.20
C PRO A 93 -13.97 1.24 -7.62
N ASP A 94 -14.58 1.98 -8.54
CA ASP A 94 -14.84 1.59 -9.93
C ASP A 94 -14.71 2.79 -10.86
N GLY A 95 -14.42 2.52 -12.13
CA GLY A 95 -14.48 3.49 -13.23
C GLY A 95 -14.06 2.86 -14.56
N ASP A 96 -14.06 3.66 -15.62
CA ASP A 96 -13.84 3.13 -16.97
C ASP A 96 -12.38 2.73 -17.21
N ASN A 97 -12.20 1.56 -17.83
CA ASN A 97 -10.89 0.97 -18.16
C ASN A 97 -9.98 1.85 -19.04
N ALA A 98 -10.50 2.97 -19.57
CA ALA A 98 -9.75 3.92 -20.38
C ALA A 98 -8.79 4.82 -19.57
N ASP A 99 -9.04 5.05 -18.27
CA ASP A 99 -8.39 6.11 -17.48
C ASP A 99 -7.14 5.72 -16.68
N GLY A 100 -6.55 4.56 -17.02
CA GLY A 100 -5.27 4.11 -16.47
C GLY A 100 -5.39 2.93 -15.53
N PHE A 101 -4.50 1.96 -15.73
CA PHE A 101 -4.41 0.71 -15.00
C PHE A 101 -4.26 0.94 -13.49
N GLY A 102 -4.98 0.15 -12.67
CA GLY A 102 -4.80 0.03 -11.22
C GLY A 102 -5.38 1.16 -10.37
N ARG A 103 -5.91 2.23 -10.97
CA ARG A 103 -6.53 3.34 -10.23
C ARG A 103 -7.85 2.94 -9.56
N TYR A 104 -8.55 2.02 -10.19
CA TYR A 104 -9.83 1.47 -9.75
C TYR A 104 -9.63 0.20 -8.94
N GLY A 105 -10.37 0.08 -7.85
CA GLY A 105 -10.25 -0.98 -6.88
C GLY A 105 -10.49 -2.36 -7.48
N SER A 106 -11.51 -2.51 -8.33
CA SER A 106 -11.84 -3.79 -8.97
C SER A 106 -10.66 -4.34 -9.77
N TYR A 107 -10.08 -3.52 -10.63
CA TYR A 107 -8.91 -3.90 -11.43
C TYR A 107 -7.64 -4.09 -10.57
N ALA A 108 -7.40 -3.22 -9.58
CA ALA A 108 -6.23 -3.34 -8.69
C ALA A 108 -6.27 -4.59 -7.80
N MET A 109 -7.45 -4.99 -7.34
CA MET A 109 -7.65 -6.23 -6.58
C MET A 109 -7.47 -7.45 -7.47
N GLU A 110 -8.03 -7.43 -8.69
CA GLU A 110 -7.88 -8.51 -9.66
C GLU A 110 -6.42 -8.76 -10.02
N LEU A 111 -5.66 -7.70 -10.35
CA LEU A 111 -4.23 -7.81 -10.64
C LEU A 111 -3.46 -8.42 -9.46
N LEU A 112 -3.71 -7.93 -8.25
CA LEU A 112 -3.04 -8.40 -7.05
C LEU A 112 -3.32 -9.90 -6.81
N ILE A 113 -4.58 -10.31 -6.83
CA ILE A 113 -4.98 -11.71 -6.60
C ILE A 113 -4.42 -12.61 -7.70
N ASN A 114 -4.51 -12.22 -8.97
CA ASN A 114 -4.00 -13.03 -10.08
C ASN A 114 -2.49 -13.25 -10.00
N GLU A 115 -1.73 -12.24 -9.56
CA GLU A 115 -0.29 -12.37 -9.35
C GLU A 115 0.05 -13.24 -8.14
N MET A 116 -0.74 -13.16 -7.06
CA MET A 116 -0.63 -14.10 -5.94
C MET A 116 -0.87 -15.56 -6.39
N LEU A 117 -1.89 -15.80 -7.21
CA LEU A 117 -2.20 -17.14 -7.75
C LEU A 117 -1.05 -17.70 -8.61
N LYS A 118 -0.37 -16.84 -9.39
CA LYS A 118 0.80 -17.25 -10.19
C LYS A 118 1.98 -17.70 -9.34
N LEU A 119 2.07 -17.23 -8.09
CA LEU A 119 3.04 -17.72 -7.09
C LEU A 119 2.57 -18.98 -6.34
N GLY A 120 1.46 -19.58 -6.76
CA GLY A 120 0.92 -20.82 -6.17
C GLY A 120 0.03 -20.61 -4.95
N ALA A 121 -0.29 -19.36 -4.59
CA ALA A 121 -1.24 -19.08 -3.52
C ALA A 121 -2.64 -19.58 -3.90
N ARG A 122 -3.48 -19.85 -2.90
CA ARG A 122 -4.89 -20.24 -3.11
C ARG A 122 -5.80 -19.29 -2.35
N ARG A 123 -6.91 -18.87 -2.97
CA ARG A 123 -7.89 -17.97 -2.35
C ARG A 123 -8.31 -18.43 -0.94
N GLU A 124 -8.52 -19.73 -0.77
CA GLU A 124 -8.89 -20.37 0.50
C GLU A 124 -7.82 -20.27 1.61
N SER A 125 -6.55 -20.03 1.27
CA SER A 125 -5.46 -19.81 2.23
C SER A 125 -4.99 -18.36 2.30
N MET A 126 -5.53 -17.48 1.46
CA MET A 126 -5.22 -16.06 1.51
C MET A 126 -5.85 -15.40 2.74
N GLN A 127 -5.15 -14.41 3.27
CA GLN A 127 -5.63 -13.51 4.30
C GLN A 127 -5.35 -12.08 3.87
N ALA A 128 -6.26 -11.16 4.18
CA ALA A 128 -6.13 -9.76 3.83
C ALA A 128 -5.95 -8.87 5.07
N LYS A 129 -5.16 -7.82 4.91
CA LYS A 129 -5.09 -6.67 5.81
C LYS A 129 -5.35 -5.41 5.00
N ILE A 130 -6.18 -4.50 5.50
CA ILE A 130 -6.55 -3.29 4.76
C ILE A 130 -6.21 -2.02 5.51
N PHE A 131 -5.71 -1.02 4.79
CA PHE A 131 -5.21 0.21 5.37
C PHE A 131 -5.60 1.43 4.51
N GLY A 132 -5.75 2.60 5.13
CA GLY A 132 -5.97 3.88 4.44
C GLY A 132 -7.35 4.49 4.66
N GLY A 133 -7.97 5.04 3.63
CA GLY A 133 -9.35 5.57 3.69
C GLY A 133 -9.53 6.81 4.57
N ALA A 134 -8.46 7.55 4.85
CA ALA A 134 -8.50 8.70 5.74
C ALA A 134 -9.33 9.88 5.18
N GLN A 135 -10.02 10.60 6.06
CA GLN A 135 -10.76 11.84 5.76
C GLN A 135 -9.85 13.05 5.86
N VAL A 136 -9.18 13.37 4.76
CA VAL A 136 -8.19 14.45 4.74
C VAL A 136 -8.77 15.86 4.55
N MET A 137 -10.07 16.03 4.23
CA MET A 137 -10.71 17.35 4.07
C MET A 137 -12.10 17.42 4.73
N ALA A 138 -12.32 18.43 5.58
CA ALA A 138 -13.63 18.78 6.12
C ALA A 138 -14.34 19.77 5.19
N GLY A 139 -15.31 19.30 4.40
CA GLY A 139 -16.12 20.14 3.50
C GLY A 139 -17.34 19.40 2.99
N PHE A 140 -18.53 19.95 3.25
CA PHE A 140 -19.85 19.30 3.22
C PHE A 140 -20.38 18.83 1.85
N THR A 141 -19.55 18.71 0.81
CA THR A 141 -20.01 18.42 -0.56
C THR A 141 -19.12 17.47 -1.38
N THR A 142 -18.08 16.88 -0.80
CA THR A 142 -17.36 15.78 -1.46
C THR A 142 -17.78 14.46 -0.84
N MET A 143 -18.43 13.61 -1.64
CA MET A 143 -18.73 12.22 -1.28
C MET A 143 -17.52 11.61 -0.59
N ASN A 144 -17.74 10.96 0.55
CA ASN A 144 -16.67 10.43 1.38
C ASN A 144 -15.91 9.31 0.62
N VAL A 145 -14.83 9.67 -0.08
CA VAL A 145 -14.03 8.77 -0.93
C VAL A 145 -13.43 7.65 -0.08
N GLY A 146 -12.96 7.97 1.13
CA GLY A 146 -12.39 6.99 2.05
C GLY A 146 -13.39 5.91 2.48
N GLU A 147 -14.62 6.31 2.83
CA GLU A 147 -15.70 5.37 3.17
C GLU A 147 -16.09 4.51 1.96
N ARG A 148 -16.21 5.11 0.77
CA ARG A 148 -16.51 4.37 -0.45
C ARG A 148 -15.44 3.33 -0.78
N ASN A 149 -14.17 3.71 -0.70
CA ASN A 149 -13.05 2.81 -0.94
C ASN A 149 -12.99 1.68 0.10
N THR A 150 -13.23 2.01 1.37
CA THR A 150 -13.27 1.05 2.48
C THR A 150 -14.41 0.06 2.29
N LYS A 151 -15.61 0.54 2.00
CA LYS A 151 -16.76 -0.32 1.72
C LYS A 151 -16.49 -1.24 0.53
N PHE A 152 -15.98 -0.69 -0.55
CA PHE A 152 -15.65 -1.45 -1.75
C PHE A 152 -14.69 -2.60 -1.45
N VAL A 153 -13.56 -2.34 -0.79
CA VAL A 153 -12.56 -3.40 -0.55
C VAL A 153 -13.09 -4.50 0.35
N LEU A 154 -13.92 -4.16 1.35
CA LEU A 154 -14.56 -5.12 2.23
C LEU A 154 -15.55 -6.01 1.46
N ASP A 155 -16.43 -5.42 0.65
CA ASP A 155 -17.40 -6.15 -0.17
C ASP A 155 -16.68 -7.06 -1.20
N TYR A 156 -15.61 -6.56 -1.82
CA TYR A 156 -14.81 -7.31 -2.80
C TYR A 156 -14.15 -8.52 -2.14
N LEU A 157 -13.45 -8.33 -1.02
CA LEU A 157 -12.77 -9.41 -0.29
C LEU A 157 -13.76 -10.45 0.24
N GLN A 158 -14.94 -10.01 0.70
CA GLN A 158 -16.02 -10.91 1.09
C GLN A 158 -16.51 -11.76 -0.09
N THR A 159 -16.68 -11.15 -1.26
CA THR A 159 -17.11 -11.84 -2.50
C THR A 159 -16.08 -12.88 -2.94
N GLU A 160 -14.79 -12.53 -2.88
CA GLU A 160 -13.67 -13.43 -3.18
C GLU A 160 -13.40 -14.46 -2.07
N ARG A 161 -14.13 -14.39 -0.95
CA ARG A 161 -13.98 -15.24 0.24
C ARG A 161 -12.58 -15.20 0.86
N ILE A 162 -11.95 -14.03 0.82
CA ILE A 162 -10.66 -13.78 1.45
C ILE A 162 -10.91 -13.05 2.78
N PRO A 163 -10.63 -13.69 3.94
CA PRO A 163 -10.89 -13.07 5.24
C PRO A 163 -9.98 -11.87 5.49
N VAL A 164 -10.58 -10.77 5.98
CA VAL A 164 -9.85 -9.63 6.53
C VAL A 164 -9.48 -9.94 7.97
N VAL A 165 -8.19 -10.15 8.23
CA VAL A 165 -7.68 -10.50 9.58
C VAL A 165 -7.27 -9.27 10.38
N SER A 166 -7.10 -8.12 9.72
CA SER A 166 -6.65 -6.88 10.35
C SER A 166 -7.01 -5.66 9.49
N GLN A 167 -7.30 -4.52 10.11
CA GLN A 167 -7.58 -3.29 9.39
C GLN A 167 -7.24 -2.03 10.21
N ASP A 168 -6.71 -1.00 9.55
CA ASP A 168 -6.64 0.38 10.06
C ASP A 168 -7.05 1.35 8.95
N VAL A 169 -8.35 1.62 8.92
CA VAL A 169 -9.03 2.40 7.87
C VAL A 169 -9.76 3.60 8.47
N LEU A 170 -10.23 4.52 7.62
CA LEU A 170 -10.94 5.74 8.02
C LEU A 170 -10.04 6.63 8.89
N ASP A 171 -10.57 7.30 9.92
CA ASP A 171 -9.85 8.31 10.71
C ASP A 171 -9.39 9.52 9.85
N ILE A 172 -8.87 10.56 10.49
CA ILE A 172 -8.41 11.79 9.83
C ILE A 172 -6.94 11.74 9.41
N HIS A 173 -6.20 10.75 9.89
CA HIS A 173 -4.76 10.67 9.75
C HIS A 173 -4.34 9.90 8.49
N PRO A 174 -3.47 10.49 7.64
CA PRO A 174 -2.76 9.72 6.62
C PRO A 174 -1.89 8.63 7.25
N ARG A 175 -1.61 7.56 6.51
CA ARG A 175 -0.89 6.38 7.02
C ARG A 175 0.28 6.02 6.13
N LYS A 176 1.47 5.82 6.70
CA LYS A 176 2.55 5.08 6.05
C LYS A 176 2.38 3.60 6.39
N VAL A 177 2.31 2.76 5.36
CA VAL A 177 2.19 1.30 5.49
C VAL A 177 3.48 0.65 5.00
N CYS A 178 3.97 -0.34 5.75
CA CYS A 178 5.08 -1.21 5.38
C CYS A 178 4.65 -2.66 5.52
N PHE A 179 4.66 -3.40 4.42
CA PHE A 179 4.21 -4.79 4.34
C PHE A 179 5.36 -5.71 3.98
N PHE A 180 5.42 -6.87 4.66
CA PHE A 180 6.48 -7.87 4.52
C PHE A 180 5.91 -9.13 3.85
N PRO A 181 6.08 -9.32 2.53
CA PRO A 181 5.38 -10.37 1.75
C PRO A 181 5.61 -11.79 2.24
N VAL A 182 6.82 -12.09 2.73
CA VAL A 182 7.18 -13.44 3.19
C VAL A 182 6.45 -13.82 4.48
N THR A 183 6.18 -12.84 5.36
CA THR A 183 5.64 -13.08 6.71
C THR A 183 4.20 -12.66 6.87
N GLY A 184 3.66 -11.84 5.96
CA GLY A 184 2.33 -11.24 6.07
C GLY A 184 2.25 -10.12 7.12
N LYS A 185 3.35 -9.76 7.76
CA LYS A 185 3.41 -8.68 8.76
C LYS A 185 3.15 -7.33 8.09
N ALA A 186 2.40 -6.45 8.76
CA ALA A 186 2.23 -5.06 8.37
C ALA A 186 2.58 -4.14 9.53
N LEU A 187 3.25 -3.03 9.22
CA LEU A 187 3.50 -1.92 10.14
C LEU A 187 2.79 -0.69 9.60
N VAL A 188 2.07 0.01 10.46
CA VAL A 188 1.40 1.25 10.09
C VAL A 188 1.86 2.36 11.00
N LYS A 189 2.20 3.50 10.41
CA LYS A 189 2.46 4.73 11.13
C LYS A 189 1.45 5.77 10.72
N ARG A 190 0.64 6.25 11.67
CA ARG A 190 -0.23 7.41 11.46
C ARG A 190 0.64 8.66 11.38
N LEU A 191 0.41 9.45 10.34
CA LEU A 191 1.16 10.67 10.05
C LEU A 191 0.38 11.89 10.55
N ALA A 192 1.11 12.93 10.94
CA ALA A 192 0.48 14.20 11.30
C ALA A 192 -0.25 14.80 10.10
N HIS A 193 -1.41 15.40 10.36
CA HIS A 193 -2.17 16.07 9.31
C HIS A 193 -1.46 17.35 8.88
N SER A 194 -1.45 17.65 7.58
CA SER A 194 -0.76 18.84 7.04
C SER A 194 -1.43 20.16 7.42
N HIS A 195 -2.64 20.11 8.01
CA HIS A 195 -3.42 21.26 8.46
C HIS A 195 -3.83 21.10 9.93
N PRO A 196 -3.05 21.65 10.88
CA PRO A 196 -3.32 21.50 12.31
C PRO A 196 -4.59 22.22 12.79
N GLU A 197 -5.10 23.20 12.05
CA GLU A 197 -6.31 23.94 12.44
C GLU A 197 -7.58 23.08 12.46
N THR A 198 -7.65 22.05 11.62
CA THR A 198 -8.78 21.10 11.58
C THR A 198 -8.80 20.18 12.80
N LEU A 199 -7.62 19.85 13.35
CA LEU A 199 -7.48 19.03 14.57
C LEU A 199 -8.07 19.76 15.78
N ALA A 200 -7.82 21.07 15.91
CA ALA A 200 -8.31 21.88 17.02
C ALA A 200 -9.85 22.03 17.05
N VAL A 201 -10.52 21.91 15.89
CA VAL A 201 -11.98 21.97 15.78
C VAL A 201 -12.63 20.64 16.18
N GLU A 202 -12.00 19.52 15.87
CA GLU A 202 -12.49 18.19 16.27
C GLU A 202 -12.14 17.83 17.71
N GLU A 203 -10.97 18.24 18.23
CA GLU A 203 -10.61 18.14 19.65
C GLU A 203 -11.60 18.89 20.55
N ARG A 204 -12.19 19.99 20.07
CA ARG A 204 -13.27 20.69 20.79
C ARG A 204 -14.61 19.96 20.75
N ARG A 205 -14.81 19.03 19.80
CA ARG A 205 -16.06 18.28 19.62
C ARG A 205 -16.02 16.89 20.27
N GLY A 206 -14.85 16.28 20.43
CA GLY A 206 -14.66 15.00 21.12
C GLY A 206 -14.18 15.19 22.56
N ASN A 207 -15.06 14.94 23.53
CA ASN A 207 -14.81 14.79 24.98
C ASN A 207 -13.39 15.11 25.48
N ALA A 208 -13.28 16.22 26.22
CA ALA A 208 -12.08 16.82 26.81
C ALA A 208 -11.37 15.99 27.92
N ALA A 209 -11.23 14.66 27.79
CA ALA A 209 -10.68 13.83 28.86
C ALA A 209 -9.52 12.88 28.49
N VAL A 210 -9.08 12.75 27.23
CA VAL A 210 -8.10 11.68 26.90
C VAL A 210 -6.80 12.13 26.21
N VAL A 211 -6.66 13.36 25.70
CA VAL A 211 -5.57 13.67 24.74
C VAL A 211 -4.43 14.52 25.32
N ALA A 212 -3.98 14.23 26.54
CA ALA A 212 -2.77 14.88 27.08
C ALA A 212 -1.47 14.09 26.82
N LYS A 213 -1.46 13.08 25.92
CA LYS A 213 -0.32 12.14 25.82
C LYS A 213 0.28 11.84 24.43
N SER A 214 -0.01 12.59 23.36
CA SER A 214 0.52 12.24 22.03
C SER A 214 1.09 13.41 21.22
N THR A 215 1.94 14.23 21.82
CA THR A 215 2.75 15.23 21.10
C THR A 215 4.19 14.79 20.86
N SER A 216 4.46 13.47 20.82
CA SER A 216 5.81 12.95 20.53
C SER A 216 5.78 11.80 19.53
N GLY A 217 5.81 12.12 18.23
CA GLY A 217 6.00 11.17 17.14
C GLY A 217 4.81 10.23 16.90
N GLY A 218 4.29 10.20 15.67
CA GLY A 218 3.19 9.30 15.30
C GLY A 218 3.46 7.86 15.75
N SER A 219 2.49 7.25 16.44
CA SER A 219 2.57 5.87 16.91
C SER A 219 2.77 4.92 15.74
N VAL A 220 3.61 3.90 15.95
CA VAL A 220 3.77 2.79 15.01
C VAL A 220 3.03 1.60 15.60
N ASP A 221 2.03 1.11 14.88
CA ASP A 221 1.21 0.00 15.28
C ASP A 221 1.55 -1.24 14.42
N LEU A 222 1.53 -2.40 15.07
CA LEU A 222 1.83 -3.70 14.46
C LEU A 222 0.53 -4.43 14.14
N PHE A 223 0.38 -4.85 12.88
CA PHE A 223 -0.82 -5.48 12.36
C PHE A 223 -0.54 -6.83 11.67
#